data_AF-A0A158QF43-F1
#
_entry.id   AF-A0A158QF43-F1
#
_cell.length_a   1.000
_cell.length_b   1.000
_cell.length_c   1.000
_cell.angle_alpha   90.00
_cell.angle_beta   90.00
_cell.angle_gamma   90.00
#
_symmetry.space_group_name_H-M   'P 1'
#
loop_
_entity.id
_entity.type
_entity.pdbx_description
1 polymer ?
#
loop_
_entity_poly.entity_id
_entity_poly.type
_entity_poly.pdbx_seq_one_letter_code
_entity_poly.pdbx_strand_id
1 'polypeptide(L)'
;MLEKEIAEEYPLHYHVWRNDYINLEEALLQKKYDIEALDPHGRTPLMLAVTLDHLESTRVLLRHNANACFKRKDYWSVTQEAISTGDPELLKIVLTHRDSHMLQSQAKIITQLLKKLKNTPDFYVEIKWEFTSWCKLNSSPFSHQ
;
A
#
# COMPACT_ATOMS: atom_id res chain seq x y z
N MET A 1 -23.49 25.83 -5.03
CA MET A 1 -23.57 25.16 -6.34
C MET A 1 -22.39 24.22 -6.52
N LEU A 2 -21.14 24.70 -6.43
CA LEU A 2 -19.94 23.83 -6.54
C LEU A 2 -19.92 22.62 -5.58
N GLU A 3 -20.30 22.77 -4.31
CA GLU A 3 -20.25 21.64 -3.36
C GLU A 3 -21.17 20.47 -3.74
N LYS A 4 -22.31 20.76 -4.39
CA LYS A 4 -23.22 19.72 -4.85
C LYS A 4 -22.68 19.00 -6.08
N GLU A 5 -22.08 19.74 -7.01
CA GLU A 5 -21.43 19.17 -8.18
C GLU A 5 -20.25 18.25 -7.81
N ILE A 6 -19.42 18.67 -6.84
CA ILE A 6 -18.30 17.85 -6.35
C ILE A 6 -18.80 16.58 -5.65
N ALA A 7 -19.91 16.67 -4.90
CA ALA A 7 -20.51 15.50 -4.26
C ALA A 7 -21.12 14.50 -5.26
N GLU A 8 -21.65 14.99 -6.38
CA GLU A 8 -22.19 14.15 -7.46
C GLU A 8 -21.08 13.50 -8.30
N GLU A 9 -20.02 14.22 -8.61
CA GLU A 9 -18.91 13.73 -9.44
C GLU A 9 -17.92 12.85 -8.65
N TYR A 10 -17.65 13.21 -7.39
CA TYR A 10 -16.68 12.52 -6.51
C TYR A 10 -17.27 12.17 -5.14
N PRO A 11 -18.27 11.27 -5.09
CA PRO A 11 -19.01 10.98 -3.87
C PRO A 11 -18.14 10.42 -2.74
N LEU A 12 -17.19 9.52 -3.06
CA LEU A 12 -16.29 8.94 -2.04
C LEU A 12 -15.34 10.00 -1.46
N HIS A 13 -14.76 10.86 -2.30
CA HIS A 13 -13.90 11.95 -1.82
C HIS A 13 -14.67 12.97 -0.98
N TYR A 14 -15.92 13.23 -1.32
CA TYR A 14 -16.78 14.13 -0.55
C TYR A 14 -17.02 13.61 0.87
N HIS A 15 -17.36 12.33 1.03
CA HIS A 15 -17.51 11.72 2.36
C HIS A 15 -16.21 11.75 3.17
N VAL A 16 -15.08 11.42 2.53
CA VAL A 16 -13.76 11.51 3.17
C VAL A 16 -13.44 12.93 3.59
N TRP A 17 -13.70 13.94 2.75
CA TRP A 17 -13.42 15.35 3.04
C TRP A 17 -14.20 15.85 4.26
N ARG A 18 -15.44 15.38 4.46
CA ARG A 18 -16.26 15.71 5.63
C ARG A 18 -15.96 14.85 6.87
N ASN A 19 -15.01 13.93 6.77
CA ASN A 19 -14.72 12.90 7.78
C ASN A 19 -15.95 12.04 8.15
N ASP A 20 -16.84 11.82 7.18
CA ASP A 20 -18.08 11.07 7.37
C ASP A 20 -17.87 9.60 7.01
N TYR A 21 -17.18 8.88 7.91
CA TYR A 21 -16.80 7.49 7.70
C TYR A 21 -17.99 6.53 7.66
N ILE A 22 -19.14 6.90 8.25
CA ILE A 22 -20.36 6.09 8.27
C ILE A 22 -20.97 6.05 6.87
N ASN A 23 -21.22 7.23 6.29
CA ASN A 23 -21.76 7.32 4.93
C ASN A 23 -20.74 6.81 3.89
N LEU A 24 -19.44 6.96 4.15
CA LEU A 24 -18.39 6.35 3.33
C LEU A 24 -18.49 4.82 3.33
N GLU A 25 -18.65 4.19 4.50
CA GLU A 25 -18.80 2.74 4.62
C GLU A 25 -20.04 2.23 3.90
N GLU A 26 -21.18 2.91 4.07
CA GLU A 26 -22.41 2.59 3.34
C GLU A 26 -22.24 2.70 1.81
N ALA A 27 -21.58 3.75 1.34
CA ALA A 27 -21.31 3.96 -0.08
C ALA A 27 -20.42 2.85 -0.67
N LEU A 28 -19.41 2.41 0.07
CA LEU A 28 -18.51 1.34 -0.34
C LEU A 28 -19.18 -0.04 -0.30
N LEU A 29 -20.08 -0.29 0.64
CA LEU A 29 -20.89 -1.51 0.70
C LEU A 29 -21.83 -1.66 -0.49
N GLN A 30 -22.37 -0.55 -0.99
CA GLN A 30 -23.19 -0.56 -2.20
C GLN A 30 -22.40 -0.94 -3.47
N LYS A 31 -21.05 -0.86 -3.44
CA LYS A 31 -20.15 -1.16 -4.57
C LYS A 31 -20.50 -0.44 -5.88
N LYS A 32 -21.18 0.70 -5.79
CA LYS A 32 -21.57 1.51 -6.96
C LYS A 32 -20.43 2.42 -7.43
N TYR A 33 -19.52 2.74 -6.53
CA TYR A 33 -18.47 3.73 -6.75
C TYR A 33 -17.11 3.04 -6.85
N ASP A 34 -16.25 3.58 -7.71
CA ASP A 34 -14.87 3.13 -7.83
C ASP A 34 -14.03 3.67 -6.66
N ILE A 35 -13.48 2.77 -5.85
CA ILE A 35 -12.66 3.10 -4.69
C ILE A 35 -11.31 3.73 -5.06
N GLU A 36 -10.86 3.55 -6.31
CA GLU A 36 -9.62 4.11 -6.84
C GLU A 36 -9.84 5.33 -7.74
N ALA A 37 -11.06 5.90 -7.73
CA ALA A 37 -11.36 7.11 -8.48
C ALA A 37 -10.41 8.26 -8.10
N LEU A 38 -10.03 9.08 -9.07
CA LEU A 38 -9.11 10.21 -8.85
C LEU A 38 -9.89 11.51 -8.79
N ASP A 39 -9.64 12.32 -7.76
CA ASP A 39 -10.16 13.68 -7.67
C ASP A 39 -9.46 14.62 -8.67
N PRO A 40 -9.89 15.89 -8.81
CA PRO A 40 -9.24 16.87 -9.67
C PRO A 40 -7.76 17.14 -9.35
N HIS A 41 -7.31 16.78 -8.14
CA HIS A 41 -5.91 16.88 -7.70
C HIS A 41 -5.12 15.58 -7.93
N GLY A 42 -5.73 14.57 -8.57
CA GLY A 42 -5.13 13.27 -8.85
C GLY A 42 -4.97 12.37 -7.63
N ARG A 43 -5.75 12.57 -6.57
CA ARG A 43 -5.72 11.79 -5.33
C ARG A 43 -6.81 10.72 -5.35
N THR A 44 -6.49 9.52 -4.92
CA THR A 44 -7.49 8.51 -4.54
C THR A 44 -8.20 8.93 -3.25
N PRO A 45 -9.39 8.38 -2.92
CA PRO A 45 -10.06 8.65 -1.65
C PRO A 45 -9.18 8.30 -0.46
N LEU A 46 -8.37 7.23 -0.56
CA LEU A 46 -7.41 6.84 0.48
C LEU A 46 -6.31 7.88 0.65
N MET A 47 -5.76 8.39 -0.46
CA MET A 47 -4.77 9.46 -0.42
C MET A 47 -5.34 10.71 0.25
N LEU A 48 -6.59 11.09 -0.08
CA LEU A 48 -7.27 12.22 0.55
C LEU A 48 -7.45 12.01 2.06
N ALA A 49 -7.88 10.81 2.48
CA ALA A 49 -8.09 10.49 3.89
C ALA A 49 -6.79 10.63 4.69
N VAL A 50 -5.66 10.17 4.12
CA VAL A 50 -4.33 10.30 4.72
C VAL A 50 -3.87 11.76 4.73
N THR A 51 -4.05 12.53 3.65
CA THR A 51 -3.68 13.96 3.61
C THR A 51 -4.41 14.81 4.67
N LEU A 52 -5.63 14.40 5.04
CA LEU A 52 -6.46 15.10 6.02
C LEU A 52 -6.34 14.52 7.44
N ASP A 53 -5.49 13.50 7.63
CA ASP A 53 -5.32 12.78 8.90
C ASP A 53 -6.63 12.16 9.44
N HIS A 54 -7.53 11.76 8.53
CA HIS A 54 -8.80 11.14 8.87
C HIS A 54 -8.62 9.62 9.11
N LEU A 55 -8.23 9.27 10.33
CA LEU A 55 -7.90 7.90 10.74
C LEU A 55 -9.02 6.88 10.43
N GLU A 56 -10.27 7.19 10.83
CA GLU A 56 -11.37 6.24 10.65
C GLU A 56 -11.82 6.11 9.19
N SER A 57 -11.83 7.21 8.43
CA SER A 57 -12.04 7.15 6.98
C SER A 57 -10.97 6.30 6.28
N THR A 58 -9.70 6.44 6.71
CA THR A 58 -8.59 5.63 6.21
C THR A 58 -8.80 4.14 6.52
N ARG A 59 -9.25 3.82 7.74
CA ARG A 59 -9.54 2.45 8.15
C ARG A 59 -10.66 1.81 7.33
N VAL A 60 -11.75 2.55 7.09
CA VAL A 60 -12.87 2.08 6.26
C VAL A 60 -12.38 1.77 4.85
N LEU A 61 -11.64 2.69 4.21
CA LEU A 61 -11.12 2.49 2.85
C LEU A 61 -10.18 1.27 2.76
N LEU A 62 -9.28 1.11 3.72
CA LEU A 62 -8.35 -0.03 3.74
C LEU A 62 -9.05 -1.37 3.99
N ARG A 63 -10.13 -1.41 4.78
CA ARG A 63 -10.97 -2.62 4.95
C ARG A 63 -11.62 -3.04 3.64
N HIS A 64 -11.96 -2.08 2.77
CA HIS A 64 -12.52 -2.33 1.45
C HIS A 64 -11.44 -2.57 0.37
N ASN A 65 -10.20 -2.87 0.76
CA ASN A 65 -9.06 -3.14 -0.12
C ASN A 65 -8.64 -1.96 -1.01
N ALA A 66 -8.78 -0.72 -0.52
CA ALA A 66 -8.16 0.42 -1.19
C ALA A 66 -6.64 0.22 -1.33
N ASN A 67 -6.08 0.67 -2.44
CA ASN A 67 -4.68 0.45 -2.79
C ASN A 67 -3.73 1.35 -1.99
N ALA A 68 -3.21 0.82 -0.88
CA ALA A 68 -2.19 1.51 -0.07
C ALA A 68 -0.84 1.72 -0.79
N CYS A 69 -0.62 1.09 -1.95
CA CYS A 69 0.59 1.28 -2.76
C CYS A 69 0.44 2.36 -3.84
N PHE A 70 -0.70 3.07 -3.90
CA PHE A 70 -0.93 4.09 -4.90
C PHE A 70 0.14 5.20 -4.86
N LYS A 71 0.47 5.71 -6.04
CA LYS A 71 1.40 6.83 -6.24
C LYS A 71 0.75 7.85 -7.16
N ARG A 72 0.81 9.12 -6.78
CA ARG A 72 0.44 10.25 -7.64
C ARG A 72 1.45 10.42 -8.78
N LYS A 73 1.13 11.31 -9.72
CA LYS A 73 1.95 11.60 -10.91
C LYS A 73 3.34 12.17 -10.56
N ASP A 74 3.49 12.78 -9.39
CA ASP A 74 4.75 13.26 -8.81
C ASP A 74 5.54 12.16 -8.08
N TYR A 75 5.19 10.89 -8.29
CA TYR A 75 5.75 9.71 -7.60
C TYR A 75 5.53 9.68 -6.09
N TRP A 76 4.69 10.58 -5.57
CA TRP A 76 4.39 10.67 -4.15
C TRP A 76 3.41 9.57 -3.74
N SER A 77 3.80 8.72 -2.79
CA SER A 77 3.01 7.57 -2.36
C SER A 77 2.16 7.85 -1.12
N VAL A 78 1.10 7.06 -0.94
CA VAL A 78 0.24 7.10 0.27
C VAL A 78 1.08 6.94 1.55
N THR A 79 2.11 6.10 1.53
CA THR A 79 3.02 5.93 2.67
C THR A 79 3.87 7.16 2.93
N GLN A 80 4.33 7.88 1.90
CA GLN A 80 5.11 9.10 2.07
C GLN A 80 4.25 10.21 2.67
N GLU A 81 2.99 10.30 2.23
CA GLU A 81 2.01 11.20 2.83
C GLU A 81 1.78 10.90 4.32
N ALA A 82 1.55 9.63 4.67
CA ALA A 82 1.36 9.23 6.07
C ALA A 82 2.61 9.49 6.94
N ILE A 83 3.81 9.50 6.36
CA ILE A 83 5.03 9.93 7.07
C ILE A 83 5.01 11.44 7.30
N SER A 84 4.55 12.23 6.32
CA SER A 84 4.50 13.70 6.43
C SER A 84 3.44 14.21 7.41
N THR A 85 2.37 13.46 7.70
CA THR A 85 1.40 13.86 8.73
C THR A 85 1.98 13.78 10.14
N GLY A 86 2.97 12.91 10.36
CA GLY A 86 3.60 12.71 11.65
C GLY A 86 2.78 11.88 12.65
N ASP A 87 1.62 11.35 12.25
CA ASP A 87 0.82 10.45 13.09
C ASP A 87 1.34 9.00 12.99
N PRO A 88 1.94 8.45 14.08
CA PRO A 88 2.42 7.08 14.08
C PRO A 88 1.28 6.05 13.96
N GLU A 89 0.07 6.36 14.40
CA GLU A 89 -1.06 5.42 14.31
C GLU A 89 -1.53 5.29 12.86
N LEU A 90 -1.76 6.39 12.16
CA LEU A 90 -2.07 6.41 10.73
C LEU A 90 -1.00 5.68 9.91
N LEU A 91 0.28 6.00 10.15
CA LEU A 91 1.40 5.35 9.47
C LEU A 91 1.39 3.83 9.68
N LYS A 92 1.20 3.39 10.93
CA LYS A 92 1.14 1.96 11.27
C LYS A 92 0.02 1.25 10.52
N ILE A 93 -1.17 1.84 10.45
CA ILE A 93 -2.33 1.25 9.75
C ILE A 93 -2.03 1.11 8.26
N VAL A 94 -1.53 2.17 7.61
CA VAL A 94 -1.21 2.15 6.17
C VAL A 94 -0.14 1.10 5.86
N LEU A 95 0.94 1.03 6.65
CA LEU A 95 2.01 0.06 6.45
C LEU A 95 1.54 -1.38 6.63
N THR A 96 0.76 -1.65 7.69
CA THR A 96 0.25 -3.00 7.98
C THR A 96 -0.63 -3.52 6.84
N HIS A 97 -1.51 -2.68 6.30
CA HIS A 97 -2.37 -3.05 5.17
C HIS A 97 -1.57 -3.20 3.87
N ARG A 98 -0.60 -2.32 3.61
CA ARG A 98 0.29 -2.41 2.46
C ARG A 98 1.08 -3.72 2.44
N ASP A 99 1.69 -4.07 3.55
CA ASP A 99 2.52 -5.28 3.65
C ASP A 99 1.67 -6.54 3.54
N SER A 100 0.46 -6.53 4.12
CA SER A 100 -0.52 -7.61 3.96
C SER A 100 -0.92 -7.80 2.48
N HIS A 101 -1.19 -6.70 1.77
CA HIS A 101 -1.51 -6.74 0.34
C HIS A 101 -0.32 -7.26 -0.50
N MET A 102 0.90 -6.83 -0.16
CA MET A 102 2.12 -7.32 -0.82
C MET A 102 2.29 -8.83 -0.64
N LEU A 103 2.16 -9.35 0.59
CA LEU A 103 2.26 -10.78 0.89
C LEU A 103 1.24 -11.60 0.11
N GLN A 104 -0.02 -11.15 0.05
CA GLN A 104 -1.07 -11.81 -0.72
C GLN A 104 -0.75 -11.83 -2.22
N SER A 105 -0.25 -10.72 -2.77
CA SER A 105 0.13 -10.63 -4.19
C SER A 105 1.29 -11.58 -4.53
N GLN A 106 2.32 -11.64 -3.68
CA GLN A 106 3.48 -12.51 -3.86
C GLN A 106 3.10 -13.98 -3.78
N ALA A 107 2.23 -14.36 -2.84
CA ALA A 107 1.74 -15.73 -2.72
C ALA A 107 1.01 -16.19 -4.00
N LYS A 108 0.17 -15.32 -4.59
CA LYS A 108 -0.49 -15.58 -5.87
C LYS A 108 0.51 -15.75 -7.01
N ILE A 109 1.56 -14.93 -7.07
CA ILE A 109 2.62 -15.07 -8.08
C ILE A 109 3.36 -16.40 -7.92
N ILE A 110 3.79 -16.76 -6.70
CA ILE A 110 4.52 -17.99 -6.42
C ILE A 110 3.67 -19.21 -6.81
N THR A 111 2.40 -19.25 -6.43
CA THR A 111 1.50 -20.35 -6.80
C THR A 111 1.33 -20.49 -8.32
N GLN A 112 1.22 -19.39 -9.06
CA GLN A 112 1.19 -19.40 -10.52
C GLN A 112 2.50 -19.89 -11.14
N LEU A 113 3.64 -19.44 -10.61
CA LEU A 113 4.97 -19.87 -11.06
C LEU A 113 5.17 -21.36 -10.82
N LEU A 114 4.83 -21.87 -9.63
CA LEU A 114 4.90 -23.31 -9.31
C LEU A 114 4.04 -24.15 -10.25
N LYS A 115 2.83 -23.67 -10.57
CA LYS A 115 1.96 -24.35 -11.55
C LYS A 115 2.60 -24.40 -12.94
N LYS A 116 3.19 -23.30 -13.41
CA LYS A 116 3.90 -23.24 -14.70
C LYS A 116 5.11 -24.17 -14.71
N LEU A 117 5.90 -24.14 -13.65
CA LEU A 117 7.09 -24.97 -13.44
C LEU A 117 6.76 -26.48 -13.52
N LYS A 118 5.63 -26.89 -12.93
CA LYS A 118 5.16 -28.28 -12.97
C LYS A 118 4.72 -28.73 -14.37
N ASN A 119 4.26 -27.79 -15.20
CA ASN A 119 3.78 -28.07 -16.55
C ASN A 119 4.90 -28.07 -17.61
N THR A 120 6.13 -27.69 -17.26
CA THR A 120 7.29 -27.73 -18.15
C THR A 120 8.09 -29.01 -17.92
N PRO A 121 8.20 -29.91 -18.92
CA PRO A 121 8.77 -31.24 -18.72
C PRO A 121 10.28 -31.25 -18.48
N ASP A 122 11.04 -30.29 -19.03
CA ASP A 122 12.51 -30.34 -19.02
C ASP A 122 13.12 -28.99 -18.63
N PHE A 123 13.06 -28.62 -17.35
CA PHE A 123 13.84 -27.48 -16.85
C PHE A 123 14.76 -27.93 -15.71
N TYR A 124 15.99 -27.45 -15.74
CA TYR A 124 16.99 -27.63 -14.68
C TYR A 124 17.36 -26.24 -14.15
N VAL A 125 17.39 -26.09 -12.82
CA VAL A 125 17.79 -24.85 -12.15
C VAL A 125 19.13 -25.08 -11.47
N GLU A 126 20.15 -24.36 -11.92
CA GLU A 126 21.45 -24.29 -11.27
C GLU A 126 21.48 -23.04 -10.39
N ILE A 127 21.49 -23.22 -9.06
CA ILE A 127 21.61 -22.10 -8.13
C ILE A 127 23.07 -22.00 -7.70
N LYS A 128 23.76 -20.96 -8.16
CA LYS A 128 25.09 -20.61 -7.68
C LYS A 128 24.96 -19.56 -6.58
N TRP A 129 25.51 -19.88 -5.41
CA TRP A 129 25.59 -18.95 -4.28
C TRP A 129 27.05 -18.56 -4.08
N GLU A 130 27.32 -17.25 -4.12
CA GLU A 130 28.61 -16.70 -3.74
C GLU A 130 28.41 -15.85 -2.49
N PHE A 131 29.08 -16.21 -1.39
CA PHE A 131 29.05 -15.45 -0.15
C PHE A 131 30.31 -14.60 -0.05
N THR A 132 30.18 -13.31 -0.32
CA THR A 132 31.22 -12.34 -0.02
C THR A 132 30.88 -11.61 1.27
N SER A 133 31.68 -11.79 2.32
CA SER A 133 31.57 -10.99 3.55
C SER A 133 32.59 -9.85 3.52
N TRP A 134 32.18 -8.66 3.97
CA TRP A 134 33.04 -7.49 4.11
C TRP A 134 33.81 -7.47 5.45
N CYS A 135 33.92 -8.61 6.13
CA CYS A 135 34.72 -8.71 7.35
C CYS A 135 36.17 -9.02 6.99
N LYS A 136 37.04 -8.00 7.09
CA LYS A 136 38.48 -8.26 7.26
C LYS A 136 38.66 -8.94 8.63
N LEU A 137 38.85 -10.26 8.63
CA LEU A 137 39.35 -10.98 9.80
C LEU A 137 40.75 -10.43 10.11
N ASN A 138 40.83 -9.48 11.05
CA ASN A 138 42.10 -9.14 11.69
C ASN A 138 42.48 -10.33 12.60
N SER A 139 43.12 -11.35 12.03
CA SER A 139 43.90 -12.29 12.83
C SER A 139 45.12 -11.55 13.37
N SER A 140 44.99 -10.90 14.52
CA SER A 140 46.15 -10.50 15.32
C SER A 140 46.78 -11.79 15.86
N PRO A 141 48.09 -12.04 15.65
CA PRO A 141 48.77 -13.11 16.33
C PRO A 141 48.98 -12.64 17.78
N PHE A 142 48.37 -13.34 18.73
CA PHE A 142 48.77 -13.23 20.13
C PHE A 142 50.22 -13.73 20.22
N SER A 143 51.18 -12.80 20.31
CA SER A 143 52.52 -13.11 20.78
C SER A 143 52.46 -13.32 22.29
N HIS A 144 52.58 -14.57 22.71
CA HIS A 144 52.80 -14.96 24.10
C HIS A 144 54.02 -14.24 24.69
N GLN A 145 53.89 -13.71 25.91
CA GLN A 145 55.00 -13.52 26.85
C GLN A 145 55.23 -14.81 27.62
#